data_AF-A0A4R8XID6-F1
#
_entry.id   AF-A0A4R8XID6-F1
#
_cell.length_a   1.000
_cell.length_b   1.000
_cell.length_c   1.000
_cell.angle_alpha   90.00
_cell.angle_beta   90.00
_cell.angle_gamma   90.00
#
_symmetry.space_group_name_H-M   'P 1'
#
loop_
_entity.id
_entity.type
_entity.pdbx_description
1 polymer ?
#
loop_
_entity_poly.entity_id
_entity_poly.type
_entity_poly.pdbx_seq_one_letter_code
_entity_poly.pdbx_strand_id
1 'polypeptide(L)'
;MTASRAVVTLRARVGAKRWHTYDETRALGLDRSQLGKLLQVASASSPSDGALFALMGLMGLRVSEACDVQIEDFQDEVRGHRVLRLTGKGNKDATMPLPEPVLRALLAAAGDRTTGPVVLTKSGTPHTG
;
A
#
# COMPACT_ATOMS: atom_id res chain seq x y z
N MET A 1 52.95 -6.27 9.83
CA MET A 1 51.56 -6.75 9.64
C MET A 1 50.87 -5.78 8.69
N THR A 2 50.91 -6.09 7.39
CA THR A 2 50.48 -5.19 6.31
C THR A 2 49.22 -5.76 5.69
N ALA A 3 48.10 -5.05 5.80
CA ALA A 3 46.83 -5.47 5.22
C ALA A 3 46.83 -5.21 3.70
N SER A 4 46.73 -6.29 2.93
CA SER A 4 46.61 -6.29 1.47
C SER A 4 45.21 -5.82 1.06
N ARG A 5 45.11 -4.71 0.30
CA ARG A 5 43.89 -4.27 -0.39
C ARG A 5 43.83 -4.99 -1.74
N ALA A 6 42.90 -5.92 -1.90
CA ALA A 6 42.56 -6.46 -3.22
C ALA A 6 41.76 -5.41 -4.01
N VAL A 7 42.34 -4.91 -5.10
CA VAL A 7 41.63 -4.13 -6.11
C VAL A 7 40.95 -5.12 -7.04
N VAL A 8 39.62 -5.23 -6.95
CA VAL A 8 38.82 -5.99 -7.92
C VAL A 8 38.71 -5.16 -9.19
N THR A 9 39.52 -5.48 -10.19
CA THR A 9 39.43 -4.87 -11.53
C THR A 9 38.20 -5.41 -12.26
N LEU A 10 37.11 -4.65 -12.25
CA LEU A 10 35.93 -4.95 -13.05
C LEU A 10 36.18 -4.56 -14.51
N ARG A 11 36.23 -5.54 -15.43
CA ARG A 11 36.19 -5.26 -16.87
C ARG A 11 34.79 -4.77 -17.25
N ALA A 12 34.67 -3.50 -17.62
CA ALA A 12 33.42 -2.95 -18.13
C ALA A 12 33.02 -3.67 -19.44
N ARG A 13 31.83 -4.28 -19.48
CA ARG A 13 31.18 -4.64 -20.75
C ARG A 13 30.62 -3.36 -21.36
N VAL A 14 31.07 -3.01 -22.55
CA VAL A 14 30.48 -1.93 -23.36
C VAL A 14 29.06 -2.35 -23.71
N GLY A 15 28.06 -1.60 -23.22
CA GLY A 15 26.64 -1.84 -23.52
C GLY A 15 25.66 -1.76 -22.34
N ALA A 16 26.04 -1.23 -21.18
CA ALA A 16 25.10 -1.07 -20.05
C ALA A 16 24.12 0.09 -20.32
N LYS A 17 22.82 -0.21 -20.44
CA LYS A 17 21.75 0.81 -20.33
C LYS A 17 21.95 1.60 -19.04
N ARG A 18 21.91 2.92 -19.12
CA ARG A 18 21.93 3.82 -17.96
C ARG A 18 20.66 3.55 -17.14
N TRP A 19 20.78 2.75 -16.08
CA TRP A 19 19.74 2.66 -15.06
C TRP A 19 19.65 4.03 -14.40
N HIS A 20 18.45 4.62 -14.39
CA HIS A 20 18.20 5.84 -13.64
C HIS A 20 18.32 5.49 -12.16
N THR A 21 19.51 5.68 -11.58
CA THR A 21 19.74 5.43 -10.16
C THR A 21 18.87 6.42 -9.38
N TYR A 22 17.77 5.92 -8.83
CA TYR A 22 16.92 6.68 -7.93
C TYR A 22 17.76 7.00 -6.69
N ASP A 23 17.88 8.29 -6.37
CA ASP A 23 18.55 8.74 -5.16
C ASP A 23 17.67 8.41 -3.94
N GLU A 24 17.87 7.23 -3.36
CA GLU A 24 17.08 6.71 -2.22
C GLU A 24 17.18 7.63 -1.00
N THR A 25 18.27 8.42 -0.89
CA THR A 25 18.51 9.39 0.18
C THR A 25 17.56 10.59 0.15
N ARG A 26 16.83 10.78 -0.96
CA ARG A 26 15.90 11.91 -1.16
C ARG A 26 14.44 11.59 -0.81
N ALA A 27 14.11 10.33 -0.54
CA ALA A 27 12.79 9.88 -0.10
C ALA A 27 12.67 9.99 1.43
N LEU A 28 12.69 11.23 1.96
CA LEU A 28 12.26 11.46 3.34
C LEU A 28 10.78 11.07 3.43
N GLY A 29 10.50 10.00 4.18
CA GLY A 29 9.13 9.54 4.45
C GLY A 29 8.33 10.59 5.19
N LEU A 30 7.00 10.42 5.21
CA LEU A 30 6.10 11.33 5.92
C LEU A 30 6.33 11.22 7.43
N ASP A 31 6.44 12.36 8.10
CA ASP A 31 6.33 12.39 9.56
C ASP A 31 4.87 12.11 9.98
N ARG A 32 4.67 11.83 11.28
CA ARG A 32 3.36 11.48 11.84
C ARG A 32 2.30 12.55 11.60
N SER A 33 2.68 13.83 11.68
CA SER A 33 1.76 14.95 11.47
C SER A 33 1.41 15.12 9.99
N GLN A 34 2.38 14.91 9.10
CA GLN A 34 2.17 14.94 7.65
C GLN A 34 1.26 13.80 7.19
N LEU A 35 1.47 12.58 7.71
CA LEU A 35 0.57 11.45 7.44
C LEU A 35 -0.85 11.73 7.95
N GLY A 36 -0.98 12.27 9.16
CA GLY A 36 -2.29 12.63 9.71
C GLY A 36 -3.03 13.65 8.84
N LYS A 37 -2.34 14.69 8.36
CA LYS A 37 -2.90 15.69 7.44
C LYS A 37 -3.27 15.08 6.09
N LEU A 38 -2.43 14.20 5.54
CA LEU A 38 -2.71 13.51 4.29
C LEU A 38 -3.99 12.67 4.40
N LEU A 39 -4.13 11.87 5.46
CA LEU A 39 -5.33 11.06 5.69
C LEU A 39 -6.58 11.92 5.85
N GLN A 40 -6.47 13.07 6.53
CA GLN A 40 -7.58 14.01 6.67
C GLN A 40 -8.01 14.59 5.32
N VAL A 41 -7.06 15.08 4.52
CA VAL A 41 -7.34 15.67 3.20
C VAL A 41 -7.89 14.62 2.23
N ALA A 42 -7.31 13.42 2.22
CA ALA A 42 -7.78 12.31 1.39
C ALA A 42 -9.23 11.93 1.72
N SER A 43 -9.54 11.76 3.01
CA SER A 43 -10.90 11.42 3.46
C SER A 43 -11.92 12.50 3.13
N ALA A 44 -11.50 13.78 3.08
CA ALA A 44 -12.35 14.89 2.67
C ALA A 44 -12.50 15.01 1.14
N SER A 45 -11.56 14.47 0.36
CA SER A 45 -11.61 14.46 -1.11
C SER A 45 -12.64 13.44 -1.63
N SER A 46 -12.50 12.18 -1.20
CA SER A 46 -13.48 11.14 -1.49
C SER A 46 -13.33 9.97 -0.51
N PRO A 47 -14.41 9.19 -0.27
CA PRO A 47 -14.31 7.97 0.52
C PRO A 47 -13.27 6.97 -0.03
N SER A 48 -13.17 6.82 -1.36
CA SER A 48 -12.16 5.98 -2.03
C SER A 48 -10.74 6.43 -1.72
N ASP A 49 -10.46 7.73 -1.78
CA ASP A 49 -9.13 8.28 -1.44
C ASP A 49 -8.81 8.02 0.04
N GLY A 50 -9.79 8.23 0.92
CA GLY A 50 -9.64 7.93 2.35
C GLY A 50 -9.27 6.47 2.62
N ALA A 51 -9.99 5.52 2.00
CA ALA A 51 -9.70 4.09 2.09
C ALA A 51 -8.31 3.75 1.53
N LEU A 52 -7.98 4.25 0.34
CA LEU A 52 -6.69 4.00 -0.31
C LEU A 52 -5.52 4.46 0.56
N PHE A 53 -5.54 5.71 1.03
CA PHE A 53 -4.45 6.23 1.85
C PHE A 53 -4.41 5.61 3.25
N ALA A 54 -5.55 5.17 3.82
CA ALA A 54 -5.56 4.44 5.09
C ALA A 54 -4.89 3.06 4.95
N LEU A 55 -5.19 2.32 3.88
CA LEU A 55 -4.56 1.02 3.58
C LEU A 55 -3.05 1.17 3.38
N MET A 56 -2.62 2.17 2.62
CA MET A 56 -1.19 2.38 2.37
C MET A 56 -0.47 2.92 3.61
N GLY A 57 -1.03 3.93 4.26
CA GLY A 57 -0.38 4.67 5.34
C GLY A 57 -0.39 3.96 6.69
N LEU A 58 -1.39 3.10 6.95
CA LEU A 58 -1.55 2.43 8.25
C LEU A 58 -1.36 0.91 8.16
N MET A 59 -1.65 0.28 7.02
CA MET A 59 -1.44 -1.16 6.81
C MET A 59 -0.19 -1.47 5.97
N GLY A 60 0.43 -0.46 5.34
CA GLY A 60 1.65 -0.62 4.56
C GLY A 60 1.45 -1.35 3.23
N LEU A 61 0.23 -1.36 2.69
CA LEU A 61 -0.04 -2.00 1.40
C LEU A 61 0.58 -1.25 0.23
N ARG A 62 1.00 -1.99 -0.80
CA ARG A 62 1.32 -1.40 -2.09
C ARG A 62 0.06 -0.88 -2.74
N VAL A 63 0.19 0.14 -3.59
CA VAL A 63 -0.95 0.73 -4.31
C VAL A 63 -1.78 -0.31 -5.07
N SER A 64 -1.15 -1.26 -5.75
CA SER A 64 -1.85 -2.32 -6.47
C SER A 64 -2.67 -3.22 -5.52
N GLU A 65 -2.05 -3.65 -4.42
CA GLU A 65 -2.72 -4.48 -3.40
C GLU A 65 -3.89 -3.73 -2.76
N ALA A 66 -3.75 -2.43 -2.49
CA ALA A 66 -4.81 -1.61 -1.92
C ALA A 66 -5.98 -1.38 -2.89
N CYS A 67 -5.68 -1.22 -4.19
CA CYS A 67 -6.69 -1.12 -5.25
C CYS A 67 -7.46 -2.42 -5.47
N ASP A 68 -6.83 -3.57 -5.22
CA ASP A 68 -7.42 -4.89 -5.38
C ASP A 68 -8.30 -5.32 -4.21
N VAL A 69 -8.29 -4.58 -3.09
CA VAL A 69 -9.13 -4.89 -1.90
C VAL A 69 -10.61 -4.86 -2.25
N GLN A 70 -11.28 -5.96 -1.97
CA GLN A 70 -12.71 -6.13 -2.11
C GLN A 70 -13.43 -5.94 -0.76
N ILE A 71 -14.72 -5.63 -0.79
CA ILE A 71 -15.55 -5.47 0.42
C ILE A 71 -15.62 -6.77 1.22
N GLU A 72 -15.59 -7.89 0.51
CA GLU A 72 -15.61 -9.25 1.01
C GLU A 72 -14.36 -9.58 1.84
N ASP A 73 -13.22 -8.97 1.52
CA ASP A 73 -11.92 -9.27 2.14
C ASP A 73 -11.85 -8.90 3.63
N PHE A 74 -12.77 -8.05 4.10
CA PHE A 74 -12.83 -7.62 5.50
C PHE A 74 -14.16 -7.89 6.20
N GLN A 75 -14.95 -8.85 5.71
CA GLN A 75 -16.19 -9.25 6.36
C GLN A 75 -15.97 -10.18 7.56
N ASP A 76 -14.85 -10.89 7.59
CA ASP A 76 -14.53 -11.86 8.62
C ASP A 76 -14.05 -11.24 9.94
N GLU A 77 -14.34 -11.96 11.02
CA GLU A 77 -13.79 -11.69 12.35
C GLU A 77 -12.98 -12.87 12.86
N VAL A 78 -11.80 -12.58 13.40
CA VAL A 78 -10.94 -13.57 14.05
C VAL A 78 -10.77 -13.15 15.50
N ARG A 79 -11.23 -14.00 16.42
CA ARG A 79 -11.16 -13.76 17.87
C ARG A 79 -11.84 -12.44 18.29
N GLY A 80 -12.91 -12.04 17.59
CA GLY A 80 -13.65 -10.80 17.85
C GLY A 80 -13.03 -9.54 17.25
N HIS A 81 -12.01 -9.66 16.40
CA HIS A 81 -11.43 -8.54 15.68
C HIS A 81 -11.70 -8.66 14.19
N ARG A 82 -12.08 -7.55 13.56
CA ARG A 82 -12.18 -7.49 12.10
C ARG A 82 -10.81 -7.69 11.48
N VAL A 83 -10.73 -8.53 10.45
CA VAL A 83 -9.49 -8.82 9.74
C VAL A 83 -9.60 -8.45 8.28
N LEU A 84 -8.48 -8.13 7.65
CA LEU A 84 -8.34 -8.02 6.21
C LEU A 84 -7.60 -9.25 5.70
N ARG A 85 -8.20 -9.96 4.74
CA ARG A 85 -7.56 -11.03 3.98
C ARG A 85 -6.99 -10.48 2.69
N LEU A 86 -5.74 -10.79 2.39
CA LEU A 86 -5.09 -10.38 1.15
C LEU A 86 -4.43 -11.58 0.50
N THR A 87 -4.56 -11.68 -0.81
CA THR A 87 -3.81 -12.65 -1.61
C THR A 87 -2.50 -12.00 -2.07
N GLY A 88 -1.40 -12.28 -1.38
CA GLY A 88 -0.09 -11.73 -1.71
C GLY A 88 0.55 -12.38 -2.94
N LYS A 89 1.62 -11.75 -3.45
CA LYS A 89 2.42 -12.28 -4.55
C LYS A 89 2.93 -13.70 -4.23
N GLY A 90 2.64 -14.65 -5.10
CA GLY A 90 2.94 -16.08 -4.91
C GLY A 90 1.82 -16.89 -4.26
N ASN A 91 0.58 -16.36 -4.26
CA ASN A 91 -0.61 -17.02 -3.71
C ASN A 91 -0.47 -17.33 -2.21
N LYS A 92 0.15 -16.40 -1.47
CA LYS A 92 0.29 -16.51 -0.03
C LYS A 92 -0.73 -15.60 0.63
N ASP A 93 -1.69 -16.22 1.28
CA ASP A 93 -2.74 -15.51 2.00
C ASP A 93 -2.12 -14.84 3.24
N ALA A 94 -2.36 -13.53 3.36
CA ALA A 94 -2.08 -12.77 4.56
C ALA A 94 -3.41 -12.44 5.24
N THR A 95 -3.49 -12.63 6.55
CA THR A 95 -4.62 -12.18 7.36
C THR A 95 -4.08 -11.23 8.41
N MET A 96 -4.59 -10.00 8.41
CA MET A 96 -4.13 -8.94 9.31
C MET A 96 -5.31 -8.36 10.09
N PRO A 97 -5.17 -8.08 11.39
CA PRO A 97 -6.20 -7.36 12.12
C PRO A 97 -6.34 -5.94 11.55
N LEU A 98 -7.57 -5.48 11.38
CA LEU A 98 -7.86 -4.11 10.92
C LEU A 98 -7.89 -3.15 12.11
N PRO A 99 -7.02 -2.13 12.12
CA PRO A 99 -7.17 -1.00 13.02
C PRO A 99 -8.50 -0.31 12.76
N GLU A 100 -9.17 0.11 13.83
CA GLU A 100 -10.47 0.78 13.76
C GLU A 100 -10.51 1.98 12.79
N PRO A 101 -9.49 2.87 12.71
CA PRO A 101 -9.49 3.95 11.72
C PRO A 101 -9.51 3.48 10.27
N VAL A 102 -8.84 2.35 9.98
CA VAL A 102 -8.83 1.75 8.64
C VAL A 102 -10.19 1.16 8.34
N LEU A 103 -10.76 0.38 9.27
CA LEU A 103 -12.10 -0.20 9.10
C LEU A 103 -13.15 0.88 8.81
N ARG A 104 -13.15 1.98 9.55
CA ARG A 104 -14.05 3.11 9.29
C ARG A 104 -13.90 3.69 7.89
N ALA A 105 -12.67 3.85 7.40
CA ALA A 105 -12.41 4.34 6.06
C ALA A 105 -12.91 3.37 4.98
N LEU A 106 -12.70 2.07 5.16
CA LEU A 106 -13.18 1.02 4.25
C LEU A 106 -14.71 0.97 4.21
N LEU A 107 -15.37 1.05 5.37
CA LEU A 107 -16.83 1.09 5.46
C LEU A 107 -17.41 2.36 4.82
N ALA A 108 -16.78 3.52 5.03
CA ALA A 108 -17.18 4.75 4.38
C ALA A 108 -17.04 4.67 2.85
N ALA A 109 -15.99 4.03 2.35
CA ALA A 109 -15.80 3.79 0.93
C ALA A 109 -16.80 2.78 0.35
N ALA A 110 -17.09 1.70 1.08
CA ALA A 110 -18.11 0.72 0.70
C ALA A 110 -19.50 1.37 0.58
N GLY A 111 -19.85 2.25 1.53
CA GLY A 111 -21.20 2.79 1.63
C GLY A 111 -22.20 1.66 1.86
N ASP A 112 -23.27 1.64 1.06
CA ASP A 112 -24.29 0.57 1.14
C ASP A 112 -23.92 -0.70 0.35
N ARG A 113 -22.77 -0.70 -0.35
CA ARG A 113 -22.34 -1.85 -1.14
C ARG A 113 -21.84 -2.96 -0.22
N THR A 114 -22.17 -4.19 -0.57
CA THR A 114 -21.73 -5.39 0.16
C THR A 114 -20.70 -6.21 -0.60
N THR A 115 -20.45 -5.88 -1.87
CA THR A 115 -19.56 -6.64 -2.76
C THR A 115 -18.76 -5.74 -3.70
N GLY A 116 -17.61 -6.22 -4.12
CA GLY A 116 -16.76 -5.60 -5.13
C GLY A 116 -15.71 -4.65 -4.55
N PRO A 117 -15.03 -3.86 -5.41
CA PRO A 117 -13.82 -3.14 -4.99
C PRO A 117 -14.14 -2.01 -4.02
N VAL A 118 -13.28 -1.85 -3.01
CA VAL A 118 -13.41 -0.73 -2.07
C VAL A 118 -12.99 0.57 -2.73
N VAL A 119 -11.83 0.55 -3.40
CA VAL A 119 -11.26 1.73 -4.07
C VAL A 119 -11.76 1.78 -5.51
N LEU A 120 -12.59 2.77 -5.80
CA LEU A 120 -13.13 3.02 -7.14
C LEU A 120 -12.48 4.24 -7.78
N THR A 121 -12.34 4.20 -9.11
CA THR A 121 -11.97 5.37 -9.91
C THR A 121 -13.06 6.44 -9.85
N LYS A 122 -12.75 7.65 -10.31
CA LYS A 122 -13.76 8.73 -10.46
C LYS A 122 -14.95 8.36 -11.35
N SER A 123 -14.78 7.38 -12.25
CA SER A 123 -15.84 6.86 -13.12
C SER A 123 -16.65 5.73 -12.46
N GLY A 124 -16.36 5.36 -11.21
CA GLY A 124 -17.01 4.27 -10.49
C GLY A 124 -16.53 2.87 -10.90
N THR A 125 -15.50 2.77 -11.75
CA THR A 125 -14.92 1.48 -12.16
C THR A 125 -13.76 1.08 -11.25
N PRO A 126 -13.38 -0.20 -11.18
CA PRO A 126 -12.18 -0.64 -10.48
C PRO A 126 -10.92 0.02 -11.05
N HIS A 127 -9.88 0.19 -10.22
CA HIS A 127 -8.55 0.51 -10.71
C HIS A 127 -7.94 -0.75 -11.33
N THR A 128 -7.95 -0.85 -12.66
CA THR A 128 -7.30 -1.97 -13.35
C THR A 128 -5.78 -1.91 -13.12
N GLY A 129 -5.21 -3.00 -12.59
CA GLY A 129 -3.77 -3.20 -12.45
C GLY A 129 -3.05 -3.54 -13.75
#